data_AF-D7KGG9-F1
#
_entry.id   AF-D7KGG9-F1
#
_cell.length_a   1.000
_cell.length_b   1.000
_cell.length_c   1.000
_cell.angle_alpha   90.00
_cell.angle_beta   90.00
_cell.angle_gamma   90.00
#
_symmetry.space_group_name_H-M   'P 1'
#
loop_
_entity.id
_entity.type
_entity.pdbx_description
1 polymer ?
#
loop_
_entity_poly.entity_id
_entity_poly.type
_entity_poly.pdbx_seq_one_letter_code
_entity_poly.pdbx_strand_id
1 'polypeptide(L)'
;MMKKPTKEEAAAVTSVFWDIKRCPVPTGCDARLVGPCIKRALKNNGYFGPLTISVVGILSEVPDDVLRLVSSTGIVLNHVATDYLHVADAICEWAERYPPPANLMVISDNKDPPSLLRILEKDGYNILEPFQFSELEGALEEDKCSETGDSASWVCSICEYLPGQGFEKFTNHLSSQKHAQKVIKRTDLLYQYIFVLV
;
A
#
# COMPACT_ATOMS: atom_id res chain seq x y z
N MET A 1 -5.66 -1.17 19.93
CA MET A 1 -4.55 -2.15 20.02
C MET A 1 -4.87 -3.30 19.10
N MET A 2 -3.88 -3.80 18.33
CA MET A 2 -4.09 -4.94 17.43
C MET A 2 -4.44 -6.20 18.23
N LYS A 3 -5.26 -7.08 17.67
CA LYS A 3 -5.57 -8.37 18.31
C LYS A 3 -4.31 -9.24 18.35
N LYS A 4 -4.23 -10.15 19.33
CA LYS A 4 -3.11 -11.08 19.43
C LYS A 4 -3.24 -12.18 18.37
N PRO A 5 -2.18 -12.51 17.63
CA PRO A 5 -2.23 -13.55 16.61
C PRO A 5 -2.26 -14.97 17.19
N THR A 6 -2.82 -15.91 16.43
CA THR A 6 -2.52 -17.34 16.58
C THR A 6 -1.05 -17.64 16.23
N LYS A 7 -0.60 -18.88 16.45
CA LYS A 7 0.77 -19.27 16.09
C LYS A 7 1.00 -19.18 14.58
N GLU A 8 -0.01 -19.56 13.81
CA GLU A 8 0.00 -19.53 12.34
C GLU A 8 -0.01 -18.09 11.83
N GLU A 9 -0.87 -17.22 12.37
CA GLU A 9 -0.93 -15.80 12.01
C GLU A 9 0.36 -15.04 12.38
N ALA A 10 0.99 -15.39 13.51
CA ALA A 10 2.23 -14.76 13.95
C ALA A 10 3.39 -14.97 12.95
N ALA A 11 3.42 -16.12 12.28
CA ALA A 11 4.42 -16.48 11.27
C ALA A 11 3.97 -16.18 9.83
N ALA A 12 2.69 -15.88 9.61
CA ALA A 12 2.10 -15.65 8.31
C ALA A 12 2.62 -14.37 7.63
N VAL A 13 2.52 -14.35 6.30
CA VAL A 13 2.77 -13.15 5.50
C VAL A 13 1.84 -12.03 5.95
N THR A 14 2.40 -10.83 6.11
CA THR A 14 1.67 -9.62 6.45
C THR A 14 1.81 -8.61 5.32
N SER A 15 0.68 -8.16 4.77
CA SER A 15 0.63 -7.10 3.77
C SER A 15 -0.07 -5.88 4.32
N VAL A 16 0.55 -4.72 4.12
CA VAL A 16 0.00 -3.41 4.48
C VAL A 16 -0.26 -2.62 3.20
N PHE A 17 -1.51 -2.26 2.97
CA PHE A 17 -1.93 -1.39 1.87
C PHE A 17 -2.23 0.00 2.43
N TRP A 18 -1.46 0.99 2.04
CA TRP A 18 -1.58 2.35 2.53
C TRP A 18 -2.03 3.28 1.41
N ASP A 19 -3.26 3.78 1.50
CA ASP A 19 -3.76 4.86 0.66
C ASP A 19 -3.19 6.19 1.20
N ILE A 20 -2.06 6.60 0.64
CA ILE A 20 -1.35 7.81 1.05
C ILE A 20 -2.11 9.11 0.74
N LYS A 21 -3.07 9.07 -0.20
CA LYS A 21 -3.86 10.24 -0.55
C LYS A 21 -4.99 10.45 0.46
N ARG A 22 -5.66 9.37 0.87
CA ARG A 22 -6.73 9.40 1.88
C ARG A 22 -6.19 9.48 3.31
N CYS A 23 -5.03 8.90 3.56
CA CYS A 23 -4.37 8.91 4.85
C CYS A 23 -2.92 9.41 4.71
N PRO A 24 -2.71 10.71 4.42
CA PRO A 24 -1.37 11.26 4.20
C PRO A 24 -0.53 11.27 5.47
N VAL A 25 0.79 11.33 5.28
CA VAL A 25 1.72 11.57 6.39
C VAL A 25 1.38 12.93 7.02
N PRO A 26 1.21 13.01 8.37
CA PRO A 26 0.92 14.27 9.02
C PRO A 26 2.00 15.32 8.78
N THR A 27 1.59 16.58 8.67
CA THR A 27 2.51 17.71 8.47
C THR A 27 3.58 17.75 9.55
N GLY A 28 4.85 17.87 9.15
CA GLY A 28 5.99 17.92 10.06
C GLY A 28 6.55 16.56 10.47
N CYS A 29 5.89 15.44 10.09
CA CYS A 29 6.43 14.10 10.28
C CYS A 29 7.34 13.70 9.11
N ASP A 30 8.42 12.97 9.40
CA ASP A 30 9.29 12.39 8.39
C ASP A 30 8.65 11.11 7.81
N ALA A 31 8.32 11.13 6.51
CA ALA A 31 7.71 10.00 5.83
C ALA A 31 8.54 8.71 5.89
N ARG A 32 9.87 8.82 6.09
CA ARG A 32 10.77 7.66 6.28
C ARG A 32 10.48 6.88 7.57
N LEU A 33 9.81 7.49 8.55
CA LEU A 33 9.51 6.83 9.82
C LEU A 33 8.28 5.93 9.74
N VAL A 34 7.42 6.08 8.73
CA VAL A 34 6.17 5.32 8.60
C VAL A 34 6.44 3.81 8.53
N GLY A 35 7.29 3.37 7.60
CA GLY A 35 7.63 1.95 7.43
C GLY A 35 8.22 1.30 8.69
N PRO A 36 9.29 1.88 9.28
CA PRO A 36 9.87 1.42 10.54
C PRO A 36 8.85 1.36 11.70
N CYS A 37 7.99 2.37 11.84
CA CYS A 37 7.00 2.40 12.91
C CYS A 37 5.93 1.31 12.74
N ILE A 38 5.39 1.12 11.53
CA ILE A 38 4.44 0.04 11.22
C ILE A 38 5.09 -1.32 11.53
N LYS A 39 6.33 -1.54 11.06
CA LYS A 39 7.08 -2.78 11.30
C LYS A 39 7.26 -3.06 12.79
N ARG A 40 7.61 -2.03 13.58
CA ARG A 40 7.74 -2.15 15.04
C ARG A 40 6.41 -2.43 15.71
N ALA A 41 5.34 -1.72 15.33
CA ALA A 41 4.00 -1.93 15.86
C ALA A 41 3.55 -3.38 15.64
N LEU A 42 3.72 -3.91 14.42
CA LEU A 42 3.40 -5.30 14.09
C LEU A 42 4.19 -6.29 14.96
N LYS A 43 5.52 -6.11 15.07
CA LYS A 43 6.37 -6.97 15.90
C LYS A 43 5.98 -6.94 17.38
N ASN A 44 5.73 -5.76 17.92
CA ASN A 44 5.32 -5.59 19.33
C ASN A 44 3.97 -6.24 19.63
N ASN A 45 3.11 -6.42 18.61
CA ASN A 45 1.84 -7.12 18.72
C ASN A 45 1.92 -8.61 18.34
N GLY A 46 3.11 -9.15 18.06
CA GLY A 46 3.34 -10.58 17.84
C GLY A 46 3.34 -11.04 16.39
N TYR A 47 3.35 -10.11 15.43
CA TYR A 47 3.42 -10.41 13.99
C TYR A 47 4.88 -10.38 13.52
N PHE A 48 5.44 -11.55 13.24
CA PHE A 48 6.87 -11.75 12.94
C PHE A 48 7.15 -12.29 11.54
N GLY A 49 6.12 -12.69 10.80
CA GLY A 49 6.27 -13.19 9.44
C GLY A 49 6.75 -12.14 8.43
N PRO A 50 6.92 -12.54 7.16
CA PRO A 50 7.34 -11.63 6.09
C PRO A 50 6.38 -10.44 5.97
N LEU A 51 6.93 -9.23 5.88
CA LEU A 51 6.16 -7.98 5.82
C LEU A 51 6.40 -7.25 4.50
N THR A 52 5.32 -6.94 3.79
CA THR A 52 5.32 -6.02 2.65
C THR A 52 4.45 -4.82 2.96
N ILE A 53 5.01 -3.61 2.84
CA ILE A 53 4.26 -2.35 2.96
C ILE A 53 4.21 -1.72 1.58
N SER A 54 3.01 -1.42 1.11
CA SER A 54 2.76 -0.82 -0.20
C SER A 54 1.98 0.47 -0.05
N VAL A 55 2.49 1.57 -0.61
CA VAL A 55 1.70 2.77 -0.87
C VAL A 55 0.90 2.52 -2.13
N VAL A 56 -0.42 2.70 -2.06
CA VAL A 56 -1.35 2.41 -3.16
C VAL A 56 -2.15 3.67 -3.48
N GLY A 57 -2.30 3.98 -4.76
CA GLY A 57 -3.11 5.13 -5.20
C GLY A 57 -2.73 5.65 -6.57
N ILE A 58 -3.32 6.77 -6.97
CA ILE A 58 -2.90 7.52 -8.15
C ILE A 58 -1.62 8.28 -7.78
N LEU A 59 -0.49 7.57 -7.75
CA LEU A 59 0.77 8.11 -7.24
C LEU A 59 1.31 9.31 -8.04
N SER A 60 0.84 9.56 -9.27
CA SER A 60 1.15 10.79 -10.00
C SER A 60 0.53 12.05 -9.37
N GLU A 61 -0.40 11.91 -8.43
CA GLU A 61 -1.03 13.01 -7.69
C GLU A 61 -0.40 13.23 -6.31
N VAL A 62 0.59 12.42 -5.93
CA VAL A 62 1.32 12.54 -4.67
C VAL A 62 2.66 13.23 -4.96
N PRO A 63 3.12 14.19 -4.13
CA PRO A 63 4.40 14.84 -4.33
C PRO A 63 5.57 13.85 -4.42
N ASP A 64 6.43 14.04 -5.43
CA ASP A 64 7.57 13.15 -5.72
C ASP A 64 8.57 13.08 -4.56
N ASP A 65 8.75 14.17 -3.80
CA ASP A 65 9.61 14.20 -2.63
C ASP A 65 9.10 13.27 -1.52
N VAL A 66 7.79 13.27 -1.28
CA VAL A 66 7.15 12.33 -0.34
C VAL A 66 7.28 10.89 -0.83
N LEU A 67 7.00 10.64 -2.11
CA LEU A 67 7.13 9.29 -2.68
C LEU A 67 8.57 8.77 -2.67
N ARG A 68 9.55 9.65 -2.89
CA ARG A 68 10.97 9.32 -2.80
C ARG A 68 11.36 8.95 -1.37
N LEU A 69 10.88 9.70 -0.38
CA LEU A 69 11.15 9.42 1.03
C LEU A 69 10.56 8.07 1.47
N VAL A 70 9.29 7.77 1.14
CA VAL A 70 8.71 6.45 1.47
C VAL A 70 9.41 5.32 0.71
N SER A 71 9.74 5.52 -0.57
CA SER A 71 10.45 4.54 -1.39
C SER A 71 11.85 4.26 -0.86
N SER A 72 12.54 5.26 -0.27
CA SER A 72 13.88 5.09 0.30
C SER A 72 13.95 4.10 1.47
N THR A 73 12.81 3.78 2.08
CA THR A 73 12.72 2.84 3.20
C THR A 73 12.21 1.46 2.78
N GLY A 74 12.21 1.17 1.47
CA GLY A 74 11.77 -0.12 0.95
C GLY A 74 10.25 -0.28 0.81
N ILE A 75 9.47 0.79 1.02
CA ILE A 75 8.02 0.74 0.80
C ILE A 75 7.75 0.66 -0.71
N VAL A 76 6.89 -0.30 -1.10
CA VAL A 76 6.54 -0.56 -2.49
C VAL A 76 5.61 0.54 -3.01
N LEU A 77 5.89 1.05 -4.21
CA LEU A 77 5.00 2.00 -4.89
C LEU A 77 4.03 1.25 -5.80
N ASN A 78 2.75 1.20 -5.46
CA ASN A 78 1.71 0.55 -6.24
C ASN A 78 0.81 1.60 -6.89
N HIS A 79 1.11 1.95 -8.14
CA HIS A 79 0.37 2.96 -8.89
C HIS A 79 -0.87 2.37 -9.57
N VAL A 80 -2.03 2.98 -9.28
CA VAL A 80 -3.34 2.57 -9.80
C VAL A 80 -4.03 3.69 -10.59
N ALA A 81 -5.07 3.33 -11.34
CA ALA A 81 -5.74 4.23 -12.29
C ALA A 81 -6.78 5.18 -11.67
N THR A 82 -7.51 4.76 -10.62
CA THR A 82 -8.60 5.58 -10.05
C THR A 82 -8.81 5.38 -8.54
N ASP A 83 -9.40 6.39 -7.89
CA ASP A 83 -9.59 6.50 -6.43
C ASP A 83 -10.66 5.58 -5.80
N TYR A 84 -11.56 4.97 -6.56
CA TYR A 84 -12.82 4.44 -6.00
C TYR A 84 -12.87 2.91 -5.78
N LEU A 85 -12.11 2.12 -6.54
CA LEU A 85 -12.21 0.65 -6.54
C LEU A 85 -10.87 -0.09 -6.49
N HIS A 86 -9.74 0.58 -6.63
CA HIS A 86 -8.50 -0.13 -6.99
C HIS A 86 -7.60 -0.52 -5.81
N VAL A 87 -7.76 0.07 -4.61
CA VAL A 87 -7.19 -0.54 -3.38
C VAL A 87 -7.80 -1.93 -3.21
N ALA A 88 -9.10 -2.07 -3.47
CA ALA A 88 -9.78 -3.36 -3.48
C ALA A 88 -9.21 -4.31 -4.55
N ASP A 89 -8.97 -3.86 -5.79
CA ASP A 89 -8.33 -4.70 -6.82
C ASP A 89 -6.93 -5.18 -6.41
N ALA A 90 -6.11 -4.28 -5.86
CA ALA A 90 -4.77 -4.62 -5.39
C ALA A 90 -4.82 -5.65 -4.23
N ILE A 91 -5.84 -5.54 -3.37
CA ILE A 91 -6.11 -6.51 -2.29
C ILE A 91 -6.61 -7.84 -2.87
N CYS A 92 -7.49 -7.84 -3.86
CA CYS A 92 -7.98 -9.06 -4.52
C CYS A 92 -6.84 -9.83 -5.19
N GLU A 93 -6.00 -9.15 -5.98
CA GLU A 93 -4.83 -9.75 -6.63
C GLU A 93 -3.80 -10.26 -5.59
N TRP A 94 -3.70 -9.58 -4.45
CA TRP A 94 -2.90 -10.08 -3.33
C TRP A 94 -3.52 -11.35 -2.73
N ALA A 95 -4.82 -11.38 -2.47
CA ALA A 95 -5.52 -12.53 -1.89
C ALA A 95 -5.43 -13.77 -2.80
N GLU A 96 -5.42 -13.59 -4.12
CA GLU A 96 -5.20 -14.69 -5.07
C GLU A 96 -3.81 -15.34 -4.93
N ARG A 97 -2.80 -14.58 -4.49
CA ARG A 97 -1.41 -15.04 -4.35
C ARG A 97 -1.08 -15.58 -2.96
N TYR A 98 -1.78 -15.10 -1.94
CA TYR A 98 -1.46 -15.38 -0.54
C TYR A 98 -2.69 -15.93 0.18
N PRO A 99 -3.00 -17.24 0.06
CA PRO A 99 -4.12 -17.83 0.76
C PRO A 99 -3.92 -17.80 2.29
N PRO A 100 -5.00 -17.89 3.08
CA PRO A 100 -4.90 -17.96 4.53
C PRO A 100 -4.06 -19.15 5.03
N PRO A 101 -3.33 -19.02 6.17
CA PRO A 101 -3.28 -17.84 7.04
C PRO A 101 -2.42 -16.71 6.44
N ALA A 102 -2.99 -15.50 6.39
CA ALA A 102 -2.33 -14.30 5.91
C ALA A 102 -2.93 -13.08 6.63
N ASN A 103 -2.07 -12.11 6.97
CA ASN A 103 -2.46 -10.90 7.68
C ASN A 103 -2.58 -9.73 6.70
N LEU A 104 -3.66 -8.96 6.82
CA LEU A 104 -3.92 -7.78 6.00
C LEU A 104 -4.17 -6.57 6.88
N MET A 105 -3.46 -5.48 6.62
CA MET A 105 -3.77 -4.16 7.17
C MET A 105 -4.04 -3.19 6.03
N VAL A 106 -5.10 -2.40 6.16
CA VAL A 106 -5.40 -1.32 5.22
C VAL A 106 -5.38 0.00 5.99
N ILE A 107 -4.55 0.95 5.54
CA ILE A 107 -4.44 2.30 6.11
C ILE A 107 -5.06 3.25 5.09
N SER A 108 -6.29 3.67 5.35
CA SER A 108 -7.07 4.56 4.49
C SER A 108 -8.08 5.34 5.33
N ASP A 109 -8.84 6.26 4.72
CA ASP A 109 -10.01 6.84 5.39
C ASP A 109 -11.13 5.79 5.51
N ASN A 110 -12.03 5.96 6.50
CA ASN A 110 -13.11 5.00 6.83
C ASN A 110 -14.15 4.78 5.70
N LYS A 111 -13.85 5.16 4.46
CA LYS A 111 -14.71 5.00 3.28
C LYS A 111 -14.24 3.88 2.34
N ASP A 112 -13.11 3.23 2.61
CA ASP A 112 -12.70 2.00 1.91
C ASP A 112 -13.72 0.89 2.13
N PRO A 113 -14.05 0.06 1.11
CA PRO A 113 -15.24 -0.78 1.14
C PRO A 113 -15.18 -1.80 2.27
N PRO A 114 -15.94 -1.60 3.37
CA PRO A 114 -15.92 -2.50 4.51
C PRO A 114 -16.41 -3.91 4.12
N SER A 115 -17.09 -4.03 2.98
CA SER A 115 -17.57 -5.29 2.42
C SER A 115 -16.43 -6.23 2.01
N LEU A 116 -15.37 -5.75 1.35
CA LEU A 116 -14.27 -6.60 0.89
C LEU A 116 -13.51 -7.19 2.08
N LEU A 117 -13.13 -6.35 3.05
CA LEU A 117 -12.41 -6.80 4.25
C LEU A 117 -13.22 -7.83 5.03
N ARG A 118 -14.54 -7.65 5.11
CA ARG A 118 -15.45 -8.63 5.75
C ARG A 118 -15.56 -9.94 4.97
N ILE A 119 -15.41 -9.94 3.65
CA ILE A 119 -15.37 -11.17 2.85
C ILE A 119 -14.07 -11.92 3.14
N LEU A 120 -12.93 -11.23 3.08
CA LEU A 120 -11.63 -11.82 3.38
C LEU A 120 -11.58 -12.36 4.82
N GLU A 121 -12.11 -11.63 5.79
CA GLU A 121 -12.19 -12.13 7.17
C GLU A 121 -12.97 -13.46 7.26
N LYS A 122 -14.09 -13.59 6.53
CA LYS A 122 -14.85 -14.86 6.47
C LYS A 122 -14.11 -15.97 5.76
N ASP A 123 -13.26 -15.64 4.79
CA ASP A 123 -12.42 -16.60 4.07
C ASP A 123 -11.20 -17.05 4.88
N GLY A 124 -11.01 -16.51 6.10
CA GLY A 124 -9.98 -16.92 7.04
C GLY A 124 -8.75 -16.02 7.08
N TYR A 125 -8.79 -14.88 6.39
CA TYR A 125 -7.74 -13.87 6.49
C TYR A 125 -7.79 -13.17 7.84
N ASN A 126 -6.61 -12.85 8.35
CA ASN A 126 -6.48 -12.09 9.56
C ASN A 126 -6.44 -10.58 9.26
N ILE A 127 -7.59 -9.91 9.39
CA ILE A 127 -7.68 -8.45 9.18
C ILE A 127 -7.22 -7.70 10.44
N LEU A 128 -6.27 -6.79 10.26
CA LEU A 128 -5.67 -5.96 11.30
C LEU A 128 -6.25 -4.55 11.30
N GLU A 129 -6.37 -3.96 12.49
CA GLU A 129 -6.71 -2.55 12.65
C GLU A 129 -5.68 -1.63 11.98
N PRO A 130 -6.10 -0.50 11.39
CA PRO A 130 -5.21 0.44 10.73
C PRO A 130 -4.18 1.05 11.68
N PHE A 131 -2.95 1.20 11.20
CA PHE A 131 -1.89 1.93 11.90
C PHE A 131 -2.31 3.39 12.15
N GLN A 132 -2.08 3.87 13.37
CA GLN A 132 -2.44 5.23 13.78
C GLN A 132 -1.21 6.13 13.69
N PHE A 133 -1.26 7.17 12.85
CA PHE A 133 -0.12 8.07 12.65
C PHE A 133 0.25 8.92 13.88
N SER A 134 -0.61 8.99 14.90
CA SER A 134 -0.24 9.55 16.21
C SER A 134 0.92 8.80 16.87
N GLU A 135 1.17 7.55 16.49
CA GLU A 135 2.32 6.77 16.95
C GLU A 135 3.66 7.28 16.38
N LEU A 136 3.65 8.18 15.38
CA LEU A 136 4.87 8.80 14.84
C LEU A 136 5.47 9.87 15.76
N GLU A 137 4.66 10.54 16.58
CA GLU A 137 5.08 11.66 17.43
C GLU A 137 6.05 11.23 18.56
N GLY A 138 6.15 9.93 18.83
CA GLY A 138 7.06 9.34 19.81
C GLY A 138 8.17 8.46 19.23
N ALA A 139 8.34 8.43 17.90
CA ALA A 139 9.39 7.64 17.27
C ALA A 139 10.79 8.20 17.62
N LEU A 140 11.69 7.34 18.09
CA LEU A 140 13.02 7.74 18.61
C LEU A 140 14.00 8.03 17.47
N GLU A 141 15.08 8.76 17.76
CA GLU A 141 16.18 9.00 16.80
C GLU A 141 16.84 7.70 16.28
N GLU A 142 16.68 6.58 16.99
CA GLU A 142 17.13 5.24 16.59
C GLU A 142 16.25 4.61 15.49
N ASP A 143 15.04 5.12 15.23
CA ASP A 143 14.17 4.68 14.13
C ASP A 143 14.59 5.28 12.78
N LYS A 144 15.69 6.04 12.73
CA LYS A 144 16.29 6.50 11.47
C LYS A 144 16.60 5.28 10.60
N CYS A 145 15.85 5.16 9.52
CA CYS A 145 16.10 4.17 8.48
C CYS A 145 17.53 4.36 7.96
N SER A 146 18.41 3.38 8.17
CA SER A 146 19.60 3.28 7.33
C SER A 146 19.08 3.05 5.92
N GLU A 147 19.37 3.95 4.98
CA GLU A 147 19.05 3.74 3.57
C GLU A 147 19.49 2.32 3.21
N THR A 148 18.52 1.42 3.01
CA THR A 148 18.85 0.12 2.48
C THR A 148 19.29 0.39 1.05
N GLY A 149 20.53 0.06 0.70
CA GLY A 149 21.05 0.22 -0.66
C GLY A 149 20.21 -0.51 -1.73
N ASP A 150 19.26 -1.34 -1.30
CA ASP A 150 18.24 -1.95 -2.14
C ASP A 150 17.18 -0.92 -2.56
N SER A 151 17.16 -0.60 -3.84
CA SER A 151 16.13 0.24 -4.42
C SER A 151 14.75 -0.42 -4.26
N ALA A 152 13.76 0.30 -3.72
CA ALA A 152 12.40 -0.23 -3.56
C ALA A 152 11.77 -0.62 -4.90
N SER A 153 10.88 -1.61 -4.86
CA SER A 153 10.11 -2.02 -6.02
C SER A 153 8.91 -1.10 -6.24
N TRP A 154 8.39 -1.14 -7.47
CA TRP A 154 7.15 -0.50 -7.83
C TRP A 154 6.37 -1.39 -8.79
N VAL A 155 5.06 -1.19 -8.82
CA VAL A 155 4.14 -1.87 -9.73
C VAL A 155 3.14 -0.87 -10.28
N CYS A 156 2.80 -0.99 -11.55
CA CYS A 156 1.81 -0.13 -12.21
C CYS A 156 0.66 -0.97 -12.76
N SER A 157 -0.50 -0.91 -12.12
CA SER A 157 -1.66 -1.71 -12.54
C SER A 157 -2.22 -1.27 -13.89
N ILE A 158 -2.03 0.00 -14.27
CA ILE A 158 -2.42 0.57 -15.57
C ILE A 158 -1.66 -0.12 -16.72
N CYS A 159 -0.44 -0.56 -16.44
CA CYS A 159 0.47 -1.14 -17.42
C CYS A 159 0.54 -2.66 -17.32
N GLU A 160 -0.58 -3.32 -17.06
CA GLU A 160 -0.66 -4.78 -16.89
C GLU A 160 0.23 -5.28 -15.74
N TYR A 161 0.15 -4.59 -14.60
CA TYR A 161 0.91 -4.91 -13.39
C TYR A 161 2.43 -4.95 -13.64
N LEU A 162 2.93 -4.06 -14.51
CA LEU A 162 4.35 -3.95 -14.83
C LEU A 162 5.15 -3.74 -13.55
N PRO A 163 6.03 -4.69 -13.17
CA PRO A 163 6.91 -4.50 -12.03
C PRO A 163 8.16 -3.72 -12.46
N GLY A 164 8.75 -3.00 -11.51
CA GLY A 164 10.04 -2.37 -11.68
C GLY A 164 10.72 -2.10 -10.35
N GLN A 165 11.93 -1.53 -10.43
CA GLN A 165 12.75 -1.26 -9.26
C GLN A 165 13.41 0.10 -9.39
N GLY A 166 13.44 0.85 -8.29
CA GLY A 166 14.05 2.17 -8.18
C GLY A 166 13.12 3.32 -8.55
N PHE A 167 13.19 4.36 -7.72
CA PHE A 167 12.34 5.54 -7.83
C PHE A 167 12.50 6.27 -9.17
N GLU A 168 13.72 6.40 -9.69
CA GLU A 168 13.93 7.05 -10.99
C GLU A 168 13.31 6.27 -12.15
N LYS A 169 13.30 4.93 -12.09
CA LYS A 169 12.62 4.13 -13.13
C LYS A 169 11.11 4.25 -13.02
N PHE A 170 10.60 4.42 -11.81
CA PHE A 170 9.19 4.65 -11.55
C PHE A 170 8.73 6.00 -12.11
N THR A 171 9.42 7.10 -11.81
CA THR A 171 9.08 8.43 -12.32
C THR A 171 9.17 8.47 -13.85
N ASN A 172 10.26 7.94 -14.42
CA ASN A 172 10.41 7.81 -15.88
C ASN A 172 9.29 6.97 -16.52
N HIS A 173 8.79 5.94 -15.83
CA HIS A 173 7.66 5.16 -16.29
C HIS A 173 6.38 5.99 -16.35
N LEU A 174 6.04 6.70 -15.26
CA LEU A 174 4.83 7.53 -15.18
C LEU A 174 4.83 8.66 -16.22
N SER A 175 6.00 9.25 -16.49
CA SER A 175 6.15 10.30 -17.51
C SER A 175 6.16 9.77 -18.95
N SER A 176 6.13 8.44 -19.16
CA SER A 176 6.24 7.88 -20.51
C SER A 176 4.96 8.03 -21.33
N GLN A 177 5.10 8.28 -22.63
CA GLN A 177 3.97 8.33 -23.56
C GLN A 177 3.16 7.02 -23.56
N LYS A 178 3.83 5.88 -23.41
CA LYS A 178 3.18 4.56 -23.33
C LYS A 178 2.23 4.48 -22.12
N HIS A 179 2.68 4.96 -20.97
CA HIS A 179 1.84 5.02 -19.77
C HIS A 179 0.64 5.94 -19.98
N ALA A 180 0.86 7.17 -20.47
CA ALA A 180 -0.20 8.13 -20.74
C ALA A 180 -1.28 7.58 -21.70
N GLN A 181 -0.88 6.85 -22.75
CA GLN A 181 -1.82 6.20 -23.67
C GLN A 181 -2.67 5.12 -22.99
N LYS A 182 -2.09 4.35 -22.05
CA LYS A 182 -2.85 3.33 -21.30
C LYS A 182 -3.81 3.96 -20.29
N VAL A 183 -3.42 5.08 -19.67
CA VAL A 183 -4.31 5.87 -18.79
C VAL A 183 -5.55 6.30 -19.57
N ILE A 184 -5.37 6.96 -20.73
CA ILE A 184 -6.48 7.44 -21.58
C ILE A 184 -7.43 6.29 -21.97
N LYS A 185 -6.87 5.17 -22.43
CA LYS A 185 -7.68 3.99 -22.80
C LYS A 185 -8.50 3.45 -21.62
N ARG A 186 -7.91 3.40 -20.42
CA ARG A 186 -8.63 2.94 -19.22
C ARG A 186 -9.73 3.92 -18.80
N THR A 187 -9.48 5.22 -18.84
CA THR A 187 -10.50 6.22 -18.52
C THR A 187 -11.67 6.17 -19.50
N ASP A 188 -11.40 6.04 -20.80
CA ASP A 188 -12.45 5.96 -21.83
C ASP A 188 -13.36 4.73 -21.63
N LEU A 189 -12.77 3.58 -21.28
CA LEU A 189 -13.52 2.36 -20.96
C LEU A 189 -14.41 2.53 -19.74
N LEU A 190 -13.93 3.21 -18.69
CA LEU A 190 -14.73 3.49 -17.50
C LEU A 190 -15.90 4.43 -17.80
N TYR A 191 -15.68 5.48 -18.59
CA TYR A 191 -16.77 6.37 -19.03
C TYR A 191 -17.81 5.61 -19.85
N GLN A 192 -17.40 4.79 -20.81
CA GLN A 192 -18.33 3.95 -21.57
C GLN A 192 -19.13 3.01 -20.66
N TYR A 193 -18.50 2.39 -19.67
CA TYR A 193 -19.17 1.47 -18.76
C TYR A 193 -20.18 2.17 -17.84
N ILE A 194 -19.86 3.37 -17.35
CA ILE A 194 -20.78 4.19 -16.53
C ILE A 194 -21.98 4.65 -17.37
N PHE A 195 -21.78 5.11 -18.61
CA PHE A 195 -22.87 5.51 -19.50
C PHE A 195 -23.82 4.37 -19.91
N VAL A 196 -23.39 3.11 -19.78
CA VAL A 196 -24.24 1.93 -20.05
C VAL A 196 -25.09 1.54 -18.83
N LEU A 197 -24.73 2.02 -17.63
CA LEU A 197 -25.38 1.68 -16.36
C LEU A 197 -26.30 2.77 -15.80
N VAL A 198 -26.44 3.90 -16.51
CA VAL A 198 -27.35 5.03 -16.20
C VAL A 198 -28.43 5.12 -17.27
#